data_AF-A0A397SE04-F1
#
_entry.id   AF-A0A397SE04-F1
#
_cell.length_a   1.000
_cell.length_b   1.000
_cell.length_c   1.000
_cell.angle_alpha   90.00
_cell.angle_beta   90.00
_cell.angle_gamma   90.00
#
_symmetry.space_group_name_H-M   'P 1'
#
loop_
_entity.id
_entity.type
_entity.pdbx_description
1 polymer ?
#
loop_
_entity_poly.entity_id
_entity_poly.type
_entity_poly.pdbx_seq_one_letter_code
_entity_poly.pdbx_strand_id
1 'polypeptide(L)'
;ESNGYFDSKVLSRNHAEVSYRNNQVFIKDLKSSNGTFINGKRLSAEGKESNPVELKHGDDLEFGVDIVNDQDKKLLFRKVAAK
;
A
#
# COMPACT_ATOMS: atom_id res chain seq x y z
N GLU A 1 5.73 18.50 -9.09
CA GLU A 1 6.20 17.19 -8.59
C GLU A 1 4.99 16.37 -8.21
N SER A 2 4.66 15.33 -8.96
CA SER A 2 3.54 14.44 -8.65
C SER A 2 4.04 13.33 -7.73
N ASN A 3 3.72 13.41 -6.45
CA ASN A 3 3.90 12.30 -5.53
C ASN A 3 2.67 11.36 -5.58
N GLY A 4 2.79 10.18 -4.96
CA GLY A 4 1.66 9.24 -4.79
C GLY A 4 0.75 9.63 -3.63
N TYR A 5 0.30 10.89 -3.58
CA TYR A 5 -0.62 11.33 -2.52
C TYR A 5 -2.05 10.88 -2.78
N PHE A 6 -2.67 10.28 -1.76
CA PHE A 6 -4.07 9.90 -1.77
C PHE A 6 -4.72 10.42 -0.48
N ASP A 7 -5.81 11.17 -0.62
CA ASP A 7 -6.63 11.58 0.53
C ASP A 7 -7.46 10.38 1.02
N SER A 8 -6.85 9.56 1.87
CA SER A 8 -7.46 8.33 2.37
C SER A 8 -7.10 8.08 3.82
N LYS A 9 -8.13 7.83 4.65
CA LYS A 9 -7.96 7.53 6.09
C LYS A 9 -7.37 6.14 6.35
N VAL A 10 -7.30 5.28 5.35
CA VAL A 10 -6.70 3.94 5.49
C VAL A 10 -5.21 3.93 5.17
N LEU A 11 -4.64 5.08 4.80
CA LEU A 11 -3.23 5.23 4.52
C LEU A 11 -2.50 6.02 5.61
N SER A 12 -1.34 5.51 6.04
CA SER A 12 -0.38 6.29 6.81
C SER A 12 0.18 7.45 5.98
N ARG A 13 0.57 8.55 6.65
CA ARG A 13 1.17 9.74 6.00
C ARG A 13 2.39 9.38 5.14
N ASN A 14 3.26 8.53 5.68
CA ASN A 14 4.34 7.88 4.95
C ASN A 14 3.99 6.40 4.85
N HIS A 15 3.28 6.01 3.79
CA HIS A 15 2.77 4.65 3.68
C HIS A 15 3.79 3.70 3.06
N ALA A 16 4.26 4.07 1.88
CA ALA A 16 5.20 3.28 1.10
C ALA A 16 6.09 4.22 0.28
N GLU A 17 7.26 3.71 -0.07
CA GLU A 17 8.20 4.37 -0.96
C GLU A 17 8.32 3.55 -2.23
N VAL A 18 8.19 4.21 -3.38
CA VAL A 18 8.54 3.64 -4.69
C VAL A 18 9.86 4.23 -5.11
N SER A 19 10.80 3.37 -5.49
CA SER A 19 12.13 3.78 -5.96
C SER A 19 12.46 3.11 -7.28
N TYR A 20 13.18 3.81 -8.15
CA TYR A 20 13.64 3.29 -9.42
C TYR A 20 15.16 3.21 -9.42
N ARG A 21 15.71 2.01 -9.57
CA ARG A 21 17.17 1.76 -9.56
C ARG A 21 17.48 0.60 -10.51
N ASN A 22 18.60 0.67 -11.22
CA ASN A 22 19.06 -0.39 -12.14
C ASN A 22 18.00 -0.83 -13.16
N ASN A 23 17.22 0.12 -13.70
CA ASN A 23 16.14 -0.14 -14.64
C ASN A 23 15.01 -1.04 -14.09
N GLN A 24 14.89 -1.11 -12.77
CA GLN A 24 13.86 -1.85 -12.03
C GLN A 24 13.14 -0.91 -11.07
N VAL A 25 11.84 -1.16 -10.89
CA VAL A 25 11.01 -0.44 -9.92
C VAL A 25 10.94 -1.28 -8.65
N PHE A 26 11.13 -0.65 -7.51
CA PHE A 26 11.02 -1.28 -6.20
C PHE A 26 10.00 -0.54 -5.35
N ILE A 27 9.33 -1.28 -4.49
CA ILE A 27 8.43 -0.74 -3.49
C ILE A 27 8.81 -1.23 -2.10
N LYS A 28 8.63 -0.36 -1.12
CA LYS A 28 8.94 -0.62 0.28
C LYS A 28 7.83 -0.07 1.16
N ASP A 29 7.31 -0.90 2.06
CA ASP A 29 6.39 -0.44 3.10
C ASP A 29 7.15 0.32 4.19
N LEU A 30 6.66 1.50 4.55
CA LEU A 30 7.30 2.41 5.53
C LEU A 30 6.66 2.32 6.91
N LYS A 31 6.44 1.10 7.43
CA LYS A 31 5.76 0.87 8.73
C LYS A 31 4.30 1.32 8.71
N SER A 32 3.62 1.07 7.59
CA SER A 32 2.23 1.44 7.48
C SER A 32 1.37 0.66 8.49
N SER A 33 0.29 1.30 8.96
CA SER A 33 -0.63 0.67 9.91
C SER A 33 -1.42 -0.46 9.22
N ASN A 34 -1.98 -0.14 8.05
CA ASN A 34 -2.86 -1.07 7.34
C ASN A 34 -2.12 -1.96 6.32
N GLY A 35 -0.83 -1.75 6.11
CA GLY A 35 0.00 -2.59 5.24
C GLY A 35 -0.02 -2.18 3.77
N THR A 36 1.08 -2.50 3.09
CA THR A 36 1.19 -2.56 1.62
C THR A 36 1.17 -4.03 1.17
N PHE A 37 0.52 -4.31 0.05
CA PHE A 37 0.33 -5.65 -0.49
C PHE A 37 0.69 -5.71 -1.97
N ILE A 38 1.35 -6.79 -2.38
CA ILE A 38 1.59 -7.11 -3.80
C ILE A 38 0.95 -8.47 -4.07
N ASN A 39 0.08 -8.55 -5.07
CA ASN A 39 -0.65 -9.77 -5.44
C ASN A 39 -1.36 -10.42 -4.23
N GLY A 40 -1.98 -9.59 -3.39
CA GLY A 40 -2.66 -10.02 -2.15
C GLY A 40 -1.73 -10.41 -0.99
N LYS A 41 -0.40 -10.37 -1.17
CA LYS A 41 0.58 -10.69 -0.12
C LYS A 41 1.10 -9.42 0.55
N ARG A 42 0.94 -9.34 1.87
CA ARG A 42 1.45 -8.23 2.69
C ARG A 42 2.99 -8.22 2.71
N LEU A 43 3.60 -7.04 2.55
CA LEU A 43 5.06 -6.88 2.47
C LEU A 43 5.78 -6.94 3.82
N SER A 44 5.11 -6.49 4.89
CA SER A 44 5.64 -6.47 6.25
C SER A 44 4.54 -6.71 7.28
N ALA A 45 4.94 -7.05 8.51
CA ALA A 45 4.02 -7.02 9.64
C ALA A 45 3.58 -5.57 9.94
N GLU A 46 2.46 -5.44 10.62
CA GLU A 46 1.92 -4.14 11.03
C GLU A 46 2.95 -3.29 11.80
N GLY A 47 3.08 -2.01 11.40
CA GLY A 47 4.01 -1.07 12.01
C GLY A 47 5.49 -1.42 11.79
N LYS A 48 5.81 -2.40 10.93
CA LYS A 48 7.18 -2.75 10.55
C LYS A 48 7.47 -2.38 9.10
N GLU A 49 8.71 -1.99 8.89
CA GLU A 49 9.22 -1.65 7.58
C GLU A 49 9.45 -2.94 6.79
N SER A 50 9.13 -2.95 5.49
CA SER A 50 9.48 -4.07 4.62
C SER A 50 10.87 -3.93 4.03
N ASN A 51 11.43 -5.03 3.54
CA ASN A 51 12.52 -4.94 2.57
C ASN A 51 11.95 -4.39 1.24
N PRO A 52 12.77 -3.72 0.41
CA PRO A 52 12.39 -3.37 -0.96
C PRO A 52 12.05 -4.63 -1.76
N VAL A 53 10.92 -4.61 -2.45
CA VAL A 53 10.45 -5.68 -3.34
C VAL A 53 10.38 -5.12 -4.75
N GLU A 54 10.91 -5.86 -5.73
CA GLU A 54 10.81 -5.51 -7.14
C GLU A 54 9.35 -5.59 -7.59
N LEU A 55 8.83 -4.50 -8.18
CA LEU A 55 7.54 -4.46 -8.86
C LEU A 55 7.71 -4.82 -10.32
N LYS A 56 6.84 -5.72 -10.79
CA LYS A 56 6.80 -6.16 -12.18
C LYS A 56 5.51 -5.69 -12.83
N HIS A 57 5.54 -5.60 -14.15
CA HIS A 57 4.35 -5.27 -14.91
C HIS A 57 3.27 -6.34 -14.70
N GLY A 58 2.05 -5.90 -14.36
CA GLY A 58 0.92 -6.77 -14.06
C GLY A 58 0.81 -7.18 -12.58
N ASP A 59 1.69 -6.71 -11.70
CA ASP A 59 1.52 -6.90 -10.26
C ASP A 59 0.34 -6.05 -9.73
N ASP A 60 -0.54 -6.68 -8.96
CA ASP A 60 -1.61 -5.99 -8.24
C ASP A 60 -1.04 -5.36 -6.97
N LEU A 61 -0.91 -4.04 -6.97
CA LEU A 61 -0.38 -3.27 -5.84
C LEU A 61 -1.52 -2.66 -5.03
N GLU A 62 -1.58 -2.95 -3.74
CA GLU A 62 -2.62 -2.44 -2.84
C GLU A 62 -2.01 -1.78 -1.60
N PHE A 63 -2.67 -0.72 -1.14
CA PHE A 63 -2.30 0.05 0.04
C PHE A 63 -3.50 0.17 0.98
N GLY A 64 -3.25 -0.21 2.23
CA GLY A 64 -4.27 -0.26 3.27
C GLY A 64 -5.33 -1.35 3.05
N VAL A 65 -6.43 -1.23 3.79
CA VAL A 65 -7.55 -2.19 3.77
C VAL A 65 -8.88 -1.46 3.68
N ASP A 66 -9.91 -2.18 3.24
CA ASP A 66 -11.28 -1.68 3.28
C ASP A 66 -11.78 -1.65 4.73
N ILE A 67 -12.19 -0.47 5.20
CA ILE A 67 -12.83 -0.32 6.51
C ILE A 67 -14.34 -0.30 6.30
N VAL A 68 -15.01 -1.24 6.93
CA VAL A 68 -16.46 -1.42 6.88
C VAL A 68 -17.05 -1.11 8.25
N ASN A 69 -18.20 -0.45 8.28
CA ASN A 69 -18.94 -0.24 9.52
C ASN A 69 -19.59 -1.56 9.96
N ASP A 70 -19.33 -1.97 11.20
CA ASP A 70 -19.79 -3.27 11.72
C ASP A 70 -21.31 -3.39 11.83
N GLN A 71 -22.02 -2.28 12.02
CA GLN A 71 -23.47 -2.27 12.26
C GLN A 71 -24.30 -2.43 10.98
N ASP A 72 -23.93 -1.74 9.90
CA ASP A 72 -24.69 -1.67 8.64
C ASP A 72 -23.95 -2.33 7.45
N LYS A 73 -22.74 -2.87 7.68
CA LYS A 73 -21.85 -3.44 6.66
C LYS A 73 -21.52 -2.50 5.52
N LYS A 74 -21.65 -1.19 5.72
CA LYS A 74 -21.33 -0.18 4.71
C LYS A 74 -19.83 0.11 4.68
N LEU A 75 -19.26 0.18 3.48
CA LEU A 75 -17.86 0.59 3.28
C LEU A 75 -17.69 2.06 3.70
N LEU A 76 -16.86 2.30 4.71
CA LEU A 76 -16.54 3.64 5.22
C LEU A 76 -15.35 4.23 4.48
N PHE A 77 -14.29 3.45 4.30
CA PHE A 77 -13.08 3.87 3.61
C PHE A 77 -12.57 2.74 2.73
N ARG A 78 -12.18 3.08 1.51
CA ARG A 78 -11.69 2.10 0.54
C ARG A 78 -10.17 2.07 0.53
N LYS A 79 -9.61 0.87 0.38
CA LYS A 79 -8.19 0.69 0.05
C LYS A 79 -7.85 1.37 -1.27
N VAL A 80 -6.57 1.70 -1.44
CA VAL A 80 -6.04 2.22 -2.70
C VAL A 80 -5.37 1.06 -3.42
N ALA A 81 -5.69 0.84 -4.69
CA ALA A 81 -5.10 -0.23 -5.49
C ALA A 81 -4.76 0.26 -6.90
N ALA A 82 -3.66 -0.27 -7.44
CA ALA A 82 -3.18 -0.04 -8.79
C ALA A 82 -2.83 -1.39 -9.46
N LYS A 83 -3.04 -1.47 -10.78
CA LYS A 83 -2.66 -2.59 -11.64
C LYS A 83 -1.67 -2.12 -12.70
#